data_AF-A0A3M5QWV9-F1
#
_entry.id   AF-A0A3M5QWV9-F1
#
_cell.length_a   1.000
_cell.length_b   1.000
_cell.length_c   1.000
_cell.angle_alpha   90.00
_cell.angle_beta   90.00
_cell.angle_gamma   90.00
#
_symmetry.space_group_name_H-M   'P 1'
#
loop_
_entity.id
_entity.type
_entity.pdbx_description
1 polymer ?
#
loop_
_entity_poly.entity_id
_entity_poly.type
_entity_poly.pdbx_seq_one_letter_code
_entity_poly.pdbx_strand_id
1 'polypeptide(L)'
;MKRVEYVSITDEEALDAFHQCCLLEGIIPALETAHALAEAMKRATNLRDDHLMVVCLSGRGDKDMQTVMNHMAAADNTQEKLV
;
A
#
# COMPACT_ATOMS: atom_id res chain seq x y z
N MET A 1 -18.03 19.80 -13.62
CA MET A 1 -17.84 18.37 -13.31
C MET A 1 -16.34 18.12 -13.17
N LYS A 2 -15.83 17.78 -11.97
CA LYS A 2 -14.42 17.37 -11.80
C LYS A 2 -14.32 15.89 -12.15
N ARG A 3 -13.55 15.55 -13.20
CA ARG A 3 -13.39 14.17 -13.68
C ARG A 3 -12.33 13.37 -12.93
N VAL A 4 -11.44 14.07 -12.23
CA VAL A 4 -10.30 13.49 -11.52
C VAL A 4 -10.16 14.21 -10.19
N GLU A 5 -9.80 13.43 -9.17
CA GLU A 5 -9.36 13.88 -7.87
C GLU A 5 -7.93 13.37 -7.67
N TYR A 6 -7.02 14.26 -7.30
CA TYR A 6 -5.64 13.91 -7.01
C TYR A 6 -5.45 13.92 -5.50
N VAL A 7 -4.91 12.83 -4.97
CA VAL A 7 -4.62 12.64 -3.55
C VAL A 7 -3.19 12.16 -3.40
N SER A 8 -2.64 12.29 -2.20
CA SER A 8 -1.30 11.83 -1.84
C SER A 8 -1.40 10.75 -0.78
N ILE A 9 -0.50 9.78 -0.87
CA ILE A 9 -0.30 8.70 0.11
C ILE A 9 1.17 8.76 0.55
N THR A 10 1.43 8.50 1.82
CA THR A 10 2.80 8.47 2.36
C THR A 10 3.46 7.12 2.09
N ASP A 11 4.80 7.08 2.14
CA ASP A 11 5.54 5.83 1.96
C ASP A 11 5.15 4.76 3.01
N GLU A 12 4.89 5.18 4.26
CA GLU A 12 4.44 4.29 5.34
C GLU A 12 3.08 3.66 5.02
N GLU A 13 2.12 4.46 4.57
CA GLU A 13 0.79 3.99 4.18
C GLU A 13 0.84 3.05 2.96
N ALA A 14 1.72 3.34 2.01
CA ALA A 14 1.95 2.48 0.86
C ALA A 14 2.59 1.15 1.26
N LEU A 15 3.56 1.15 2.19
CA LEU A 15 4.17 -0.07 2.72
C LEU A 15 3.15 -0.92 3.47
N ASP A 16 2.31 -0.32 4.30
CA ASP A 16 1.23 -1.02 4.99
C ASP A 16 0.27 -1.69 3.98
N ALA A 17 -0.17 -0.95 2.95
CA ALA A 17 -1.04 -1.49 1.91
C ALA A 17 -0.36 -2.59 1.08
N PHE A 18 0.94 -2.46 0.81
CA PHE A 18 1.74 -3.51 0.18
C PHE A 18 1.70 -4.80 1.02
N HIS A 19 1.93 -4.70 2.33
CA HIS A 19 1.90 -5.85 3.23
C HIS A 19 0.52 -6.50 3.30
N GLN A 20 -0.54 -5.69 3.41
CA GLN A 20 -1.92 -6.19 3.40
C GLN A 20 -2.24 -6.94 2.11
N CYS A 21 -1.86 -6.41 0.94
CA CYS A 21 -2.09 -7.07 -0.34
C CYS A 21 -1.34 -8.41 -0.44
N CYS A 22 -0.10 -8.46 0.03
CA CYS A 22 0.67 -9.71 0.09
C CYS A 22 0.01 -10.76 0.99
N LEU A 23 -0.44 -10.36 2.18
CA LEU A 23 -0.99 -11.29 3.18
C LEU A 23 -2.40 -11.76 2.85
N LEU A 24 -3.25 -10.88 2.33
CA LEU A 24 -4.66 -11.17 2.09
C LEU A 24 -4.89 -11.81 0.72
N GLU A 25 -4.19 -11.33 -0.31
CA GLU A 25 -4.45 -11.71 -1.71
C GLU A 25 -3.33 -12.56 -2.32
N GLY A 26 -2.17 -12.69 -1.65
CA GLY A 26 -1.01 -13.41 -2.19
C GLY A 26 -0.38 -12.73 -3.42
N ILE A 27 -0.67 -11.44 -3.62
CA ILE A 27 -0.12 -10.63 -4.71
C ILE A 27 1.00 -9.77 -4.15
N ILE A 28 2.14 -9.71 -4.84
CA ILE A 28 3.25 -8.81 -4.50
C ILE A 28 3.17 -7.59 -5.45
N PRO A 29 2.50 -6.49 -5.06
CA PRO A 29 2.33 -5.33 -5.93
C PRO A 29 3.63 -4.52 -6.03
N ALA A 30 3.80 -3.74 -7.10
CA ALA A 30 4.84 -2.70 -7.11
C ALA A 30 4.56 -1.62 -6.04
N LEU A 31 5.59 -0.93 -5.54
CA LEU A 31 5.40 0.14 -4.54
C LEU A 31 4.54 1.29 -5.07
N GLU A 32 4.61 1.60 -6.37
CA GLU A 32 3.73 2.59 -7.01
C GLU A 32 2.28 2.12 -7.05
N THR A 33 2.03 0.82 -7.19
CA THR A 33 0.69 0.23 -7.09
C THR A 33 0.17 0.28 -5.65
N ALA A 34 1.04 0.09 -4.67
CA ALA A 34 0.66 0.10 -3.26
C ALA A 34 0.11 1.47 -2.81
N HIS A 35 0.56 2.57 -3.42
CA HIS A 35 -0.03 3.89 -3.21
C HIS A 35 -1.53 3.93 -3.58
N ALA A 36 -1.89 3.34 -4.73
CA ALA A 36 -3.29 3.29 -5.15
C ALA A 36 -4.13 2.38 -4.25
N LEU A 37 -3.55 1.28 -3.76
CA LEU A 37 -4.21 0.37 -2.82
C LEU A 37 -4.47 1.04 -1.45
N ALA A 38 -3.49 1.79 -0.93
CA ALA A 38 -3.64 2.51 0.32
C ALA A 38 -4.81 3.52 0.27
N GLU A 39 -4.88 4.31 -0.81
CA GLU A 39 -6.01 5.22 -1.02
C GLU A 39 -7.32 4.45 -1.20
N ALA A 40 -7.33 3.35 -1.96
CA ALA A 40 -8.53 2.54 -2.15
C ALA A 40 -9.08 2.00 -0.83
N MET A 41 -8.21 1.47 0.05
CA MET A 41 -8.58 0.97 1.38
C MET A 41 -9.14 2.08 2.26
N LYS A 42 -8.49 3.24 2.30
CA LYS A 42 -8.99 4.41 3.04
C LYS A 42 -10.34 4.87 2.52
N ARG A 43 -10.48 5.03 1.20
CA ARG A 43 -11.70 5.48 0.54
C ARG A 43 -12.86 4.51 0.78
N ALA A 44 -12.60 3.21 0.74
CA ALA A 44 -13.61 2.17 0.95
C ALA A 44 -14.30 2.27 2.32
N THR A 45 -13.61 2.73 3.37
CA THR A 45 -14.22 2.90 4.71
C THR A 45 -15.40 3.87 4.76
N ASN A 46 -15.50 4.78 3.78
CA ASN A 46 -16.56 5.78 3.69
C ASN A 46 -17.58 5.47 2.58
N LEU A 47 -17.46 4.31 1.94
CA LEU A 47 -18.35 3.87 0.87
C LEU A 47 -19.29 2.79 1.39
N ARG A 48 -20.33 2.48 0.61
CA ARG A 48 -21.23 1.36 0.90
C ARG A 48 -20.50 0.04 0.67
N ASP A 49 -20.85 -0.98 1.44
CA ASP A 49 -20.27 -2.33 1.31
C ASP A 49 -20.44 -2.97 -0.09
N ASP A 50 -21.44 -2.51 -0.86
CA ASP A 50 -21.73 -2.97 -2.22
C ASP A 50 -21.11 -2.09 -3.33
N HIS A 51 -20.25 -1.13 -2.96
CA HIS A 51 -19.61 -0.24 -3.92
C HIS A 51 -18.55 -0.95 -4.76
N LEU A 52 -18.64 -0.80 -6.09
CA LEU A 52 -17.66 -1.35 -7.02
C LEU A 52 -16.55 -0.35 -7.31
N MET A 53 -15.31 -0.74 -7.00
CA MET A 53 -14.10 0.05 -7.28
C MET A 53 -13.13 -0.77 -8.14
N VAL A 54 -12.47 -0.11 -9.09
CA VAL A 54 -11.40 -0.70 -9.90
C VAL A 54 -10.09 -0.01 -9.57
N VAL A 55 -9.09 -0.78 -9.19
CA VAL A 55 -7.72 -0.31 -8.94
C VAL A 55 -6.81 -0.87 -10.03
N CYS A 56 -5.98 -0.01 -10.60
CA CYS A 56 -4.99 -0.41 -11.60
C CYS A 56 -3.73 -0.92 -10.91
N LEU A 57 -3.43 -2.21 -11.05
CA LEU A 57 -2.14 -2.78 -10.63
C LEU A 57 -1.12 -2.52 -11.76
N SER A 58 -0.40 -1.41 -11.64
CA SER A 58 0.51 -0.92 -12.68
C SER A 58 1.75 -1.81 -12.87
N GLY A 59 2.11 -2.60 -11.87
CA GLY A 59 3.30 -3.45 -11.92
C GLY A 59 3.38 -4.47 -10.79
N ARG A 60 4.43 -5.30 -10.85
CA ARG A 60 4.74 -6.35 -9.87
C ARG A 60 5.97 -5.96 -9.02
N GLY A 61 5.96 -6.33 -7.75
CA GLY A 61 6.96 -5.91 -6.77
C GLY A 61 8.23 -6.76 -6.66
N ASP A 62 8.49 -7.68 -7.61
CA ASP A 62 9.67 -8.56 -7.56
C ASP A 62 10.99 -7.79 -7.42
N LYS A 63 11.07 -6.61 -8.03
CA LYS A 63 12.27 -5.76 -8.01
C LYS A 63 12.40 -4.92 -6.74
N ASP A 64 11.28 -4.67 -6.06
CA ASP A 64 11.21 -3.74 -4.93
C ASP A 64 11.43 -4.42 -3.58
N MET A 65 11.55 -5.75 -3.59
CA MET A 65 11.66 -6.57 -2.39
C MET A 65 12.85 -6.17 -1.52
N GLN A 66 14.00 -5.81 -2.11
CA GLN A 66 15.17 -5.37 -1.35
C GLN A 66 14.93 -4.02 -0.64
N THR A 67 14.21 -3.10 -1.28
CA THR A 67 13.83 -1.81 -0.71
C THR A 67 12.87 -2.00 0.46
N VAL A 68 11.86 -2.85 0.30
CA VAL A 68 10.90 -3.18 1.37
C VAL A 68 11.61 -3.83 2.55
N MET A 69 12.48 -4.82 2.31
CA MET A 69 13.24 -5.49 3.37
C MET A 69 14.14 -4.52 4.15
N ASN A 70 14.80 -3.58 3.47
CA ASN A 70 15.62 -2.57 4.14
C ASN A 70 14.78 -1.64 5.04
N HIS A 71 13.56 -1.29 4.59
CA HIS A 71 12.63 -0.48 5.38
C HIS A 71 12.13 -1.24 6.62
N MET A 72 11.80 -2.52 6.48
CA MET A 72 11.38 -3.38 7.60
C MET A 72 12.51 -3.57 8.62
N ALA A 73 13.72 -3.86 8.16
CA ALA A 73 14.88 -4.04 9.05
C ALA A 73 15.25 -2.75 9.82
N ALA A 74 14.99 -1.57 9.24
CA ALA A 74 15.15 -0.30 9.93
C ALA A 74 14.05 -0.06 10.99
N ALA A 75 12.82 -0.51 10.72
CA ALA A 75 11.71 -0.42 11.67
C ALA A 75 11.93 -1.34 12.89
N ASP A 76 12.40 -2.57 12.67
CA ASP A 76 12.69 -3.54 13.75
C ASP A 76 13.80 -3.04 14.70
N ASN A 77 14.86 -2.43 14.16
CA ASN A 77 15.95 -1.85 14.95
C ASN A 77 15.52 -0.66 15.84
N THR A 78 14.37 -0.03 15.54
CA THR A 78 13.85 1.08 16.33
C THR A 78 13.07 0.56 17.55
N GLN A 79 12.47 -0.63 17.45
CA GLN A 79 11.76 -1.25 18.57
C GLN A 79 12.72 -1.81 19.64
N GLU A 80 13.89 -2.35 19.27
CA GLU A 80 14.89 -2.83 20.24
C GLU A 80 15.54 -1.72 21.10
N LYS A 81 15.53 -0.46 20.66
CA LYS A 81 16.09 0.68 21.44
C LYS A 81 15.11 1.32 22.42
N LEU A 82 13.84 0.91 22.39
CA LEU A 82 12.79 1.41 23.27
C LEU A 82 12.42 0.43 24.41
N VAL A 83 13.17 -0.67 24.55
CA VAL A 83 13.04 -1.64 25.66
C VAL A 83 14.26 -1.60 26.57
#